data_AF-A0A151L3B7-F1
#
_entry.id   AF-A0A151L3B7-F1
#
_cell.length_a   1.000
_cell.length_b   1.000
_cell.length_c   1.000
_cell.angle_alpha   90.00
_cell.angle_beta   90.00
_cell.angle_gamma   90.00
#
_symmetry.space_group_name_H-M   'P 1'
#
loop_
_entity.id
_entity.type
_entity.pdbx_description
1 polymer ?
#
loop_
_entity_poly.entity_id
_entity_poly.type
_entity_poly.pdbx_seq_one_letter_code
_entity_poly.pdbx_strand_id
1 'polypeptide(L)'
;MSNVKAYELRTLKKKELLDKLDELKKELSGLRISKAIGNSAKNSKIHGVRKNVARVLTVYNQKRKMELRQLYKNKKFKPYNLRKKLTKSKRLQLSPKQKAAMTLRQKKKVQNFPQRKYLVVHKE
;
A
#
# COMPACT_ATOMS: atom_id res chain seq x y z
N MET A 1 -5.86 -27.29 -13.44
CA MET A 1 -5.22 -26.65 -12.26
C MET A 1 -5.92 -25.33 -12.03
N SER A 2 -6.72 -25.29 -10.97
CA SER A 2 -7.56 -24.15 -10.60
C SER A 2 -6.72 -22.88 -10.43
N ASN A 3 -7.26 -21.77 -10.89
CA ASN A 3 -6.68 -20.46 -10.65
C ASN A 3 -6.73 -20.17 -9.15
N VAL A 4 -5.58 -20.24 -8.47
CA VAL A 4 -5.47 -19.93 -7.03
C VAL A 4 -5.97 -18.52 -6.78
N LYS A 5 -6.94 -18.37 -5.87
CA LYS A 5 -7.55 -17.07 -5.57
C LYS A 5 -6.84 -16.39 -4.42
N ALA A 6 -6.80 -15.06 -4.46
CA ALA A 6 -6.02 -14.28 -3.51
C ALA A 6 -6.54 -14.37 -2.05
N TYR A 7 -7.84 -14.60 -1.84
CA TYR A 7 -8.40 -14.73 -0.49
C TYR A 7 -7.94 -16.01 0.21
N GLU A 8 -7.80 -17.12 -0.53
CA GLU A 8 -7.32 -18.42 -0.03
C GLU A 8 -5.89 -18.32 0.47
N LEU A 9 -5.06 -17.50 -0.19
CA LEU A 9 -3.66 -17.29 0.16
C LEU A 9 -3.46 -16.43 1.42
N ARG A 10 -4.48 -15.68 1.85
CA ARG A 10 -4.36 -14.78 3.01
C ARG A 10 -4.40 -15.52 4.33
N THR A 11 -5.00 -16.70 4.41
CA THR A 11 -5.04 -17.52 5.64
C THR A 11 -3.75 -18.32 5.85
N LEU A 12 -3.07 -18.73 4.77
CA LEU A 12 -1.85 -19.56 4.81
C LEU A 12 -0.65 -18.86 5.49
N LYS A 13 0.24 -19.63 6.13
CA LYS A 13 1.47 -19.10 6.75
C LYS A 13 2.50 -18.65 5.70
N LYS A 14 3.48 -17.83 6.12
CA LYS A 14 4.55 -17.35 5.22
C LYS A 14 5.39 -18.47 4.61
N LYS A 15 5.65 -19.54 5.38
CA LYS A 15 6.39 -20.72 4.89
C LYS A 15 5.62 -21.44 3.79
N GLU A 16 4.35 -21.76 4.05
CA GLU A 16 3.44 -22.39 3.07
C GLU A 16 3.33 -21.58 1.76
N LEU A 17 3.32 -20.25 1.85
CA LEU A 17 3.33 -19.38 0.67
C LEU A 17 4.63 -19.49 -0.15
N LEU A 18 5.78 -19.67 0.50
CA LEU A 18 7.06 -19.88 -0.19
C LEU A 18 7.13 -21.26 -0.82
N ASP A 19 6.69 -22.29 -0.10
CA ASP A 19 6.64 -23.66 -0.63
C ASP A 19 5.75 -23.73 -1.88
N LYS A 20 4.56 -23.10 -1.81
CA LYS A 20 3.63 -22.99 -2.96
C LYS A 20 4.23 -22.20 -4.12
N LEU A 21 5.02 -21.16 -3.82
CA LEU A 21 5.70 -20.36 -4.84
C LEU A 21 6.71 -21.19 -5.62
N ASP A 22 7.49 -22.02 -4.93
CA ASP A 22 8.53 -22.83 -5.56
C ASP A 22 7.94 -24.00 -6.37
N GLU A 23 6.83 -24.59 -5.91
CA GLU A 23 6.03 -25.53 -6.70
C GLU A 23 5.56 -24.91 -8.03
N LEU A 24 4.95 -23.71 -7.97
CA LEU A 24 4.46 -23.01 -9.16
C LEU A 24 5.59 -22.58 -10.11
N LYS A 25 6.77 -22.26 -9.59
CA LYS A 25 7.96 -21.96 -10.42
C LYS A 25 8.47 -23.20 -11.13
N LYS A 26 8.53 -24.35 -10.46
CA LYS A 26 8.91 -25.63 -11.08
C LYS A 26 7.93 -26.01 -12.19
N GLU A 27 6.62 -25.88 -11.94
CA GLU A 27 5.59 -26.09 -12.97
C GLU A 27 5.77 -25.14 -14.16
N LEU A 28 6.02 -23.85 -13.91
CA LEU A 28 6.25 -22.86 -14.96
C LEU A 28 7.49 -23.18 -15.81
N SER A 29 8.59 -23.63 -15.18
CA SER A 29 9.81 -24.04 -15.89
C SER A 29 9.56 -25.27 -16.75
N GLY A 30 8.86 -26.29 -16.24
CA GLY A 30 8.47 -27.47 -17.01
C GLY A 30 7.62 -27.10 -18.25
N LEU A 31 6.65 -26.19 -18.09
CA LEU A 31 5.85 -25.70 -19.22
C LEU A 31 6.67 -24.93 -20.25
N ARG A 32 7.69 -24.18 -19.83
CA ARG A 32 8.60 -23.47 -20.75
C ARG A 32 9.47 -24.43 -21.55
N ILE A 33 9.97 -25.48 -20.92
CA ILE A 33 10.73 -26.54 -21.61
C ILE A 33 9.84 -27.26 -22.62
N SER A 34 8.62 -27.65 -22.23
CA SER A 34 7.65 -28.26 -23.15
C SER A 34 7.33 -27.36 -24.35
N LYS A 35 7.20 -26.04 -24.12
CA LYS A 35 7.00 -25.06 -25.19
C LYS A 35 8.21 -25.00 -26.13
N ALA A 36 9.43 -25.02 -25.59
CA ALA A 36 10.66 -24.95 -26.37
C ALA A 36 10.86 -26.17 -27.28
N ILE A 37 10.44 -27.35 -26.84
CA ILE A 37 10.46 -28.60 -27.63
C ILE A 37 9.45 -28.57 -28.80
N GLY A 38 8.50 -27.62 -28.81
CA GLY A 38 7.49 -27.49 -29.87
C GLY A 38 6.13 -28.12 -29.54
N ASN A 39 5.92 -28.56 -28.29
CA ASN A 39 4.63 -29.15 -27.89
C ASN A 39 3.56 -28.06 -27.68
N SER A 40 2.59 -27.97 -28.59
CA SER A 40 1.57 -26.90 -28.60
C SER A 40 0.42 -27.10 -27.60
N ALA A 41 0.13 -28.34 -27.19
CA ALA A 41 -1.10 -28.70 -26.46
C ALA A 41 -1.29 -28.03 -25.08
N LYS A 42 -0.21 -27.60 -24.42
CA LYS A 42 -0.25 -27.11 -23.02
C LYS A 42 0.19 -25.64 -22.85
N ASN A 43 0.33 -24.90 -23.96
CA ASN A 43 0.84 -23.52 -23.96
C ASN A 43 -0.09 -22.51 -23.29
N SER A 44 -1.41 -22.70 -23.38
CA SER A 44 -2.41 -21.84 -22.75
C SER A 44 -2.28 -21.79 -21.22
N LYS A 45 -1.79 -22.86 -20.60
CA LYS A 45 -1.62 -23.00 -19.15
C LYS A 45 -0.53 -22.09 -18.58
N ILE A 46 0.45 -21.69 -19.38
CA ILE A 46 1.57 -20.81 -18.97
C ILE A 46 1.04 -19.49 -18.41
N HIS A 47 0.00 -18.92 -19.04
CA HIS A 47 -0.59 -17.66 -18.59
C HIS A 47 -1.15 -17.78 -17.17
N GLY A 48 -1.95 -18.82 -16.92
CA GLY A 48 -2.58 -19.05 -15.61
C GLY A 48 -1.55 -19.25 -14.50
N VAL A 49 -0.54 -20.09 -14.73
CA VAL A 49 0.54 -20.34 -13.76
C VAL A 49 1.33 -19.06 -13.47
N ARG A 50 1.67 -18.26 -14.49
CA ARG A 50 2.36 -16.97 -14.29
C ARG A 50 1.53 -16.00 -13.44
N LYS A 51 0.21 -15.94 -13.66
CA LYS A 51 -0.69 -15.12 -12.85
C LYS A 51 -0.78 -15.65 -11.42
N ASN A 52 -0.80 -16.96 -11.20
CA ASN A 52 -0.76 -17.57 -9.87
C ASN A 52 0.53 -17.22 -9.11
N VAL A 53 1.70 -17.32 -9.75
CA VAL A 53 2.99 -16.89 -9.18
C VAL A 53 2.93 -15.42 -8.74
N ALA A 54 2.41 -14.54 -9.59
CA ALA A 54 2.25 -13.13 -9.26
C ALA A 54 1.32 -12.88 -8.06
N ARG A 55 0.20 -13.63 -7.96
CA ARG A 55 -0.74 -13.55 -6.82
C ARG A 55 -0.07 -13.95 -5.51
N VAL A 56 0.66 -15.08 -5.49
CA VAL A 56 1.37 -15.57 -4.30
C VAL A 56 2.42 -14.55 -3.85
N LEU A 57 3.26 -14.05 -4.76
CA LEU A 57 4.25 -13.01 -4.46
C LEU A 57 3.61 -11.73 -3.93
N THR A 58 2.44 -11.34 -4.46
CA THR A 58 1.71 -10.15 -4.00
C THR A 58 1.26 -10.32 -2.55
N VAL A 59 0.61 -11.44 -2.22
CA VAL A 59 0.11 -11.71 -0.86
C VAL A 59 1.26 -11.85 0.14
N TYR A 60 2.34 -12.55 -0.24
CA TYR A 60 3.55 -12.66 0.60
C TYR A 60 4.15 -11.28 0.92
N ASN A 61 4.31 -10.43 -0.10
CA ASN A 61 4.85 -9.08 0.09
C ASN A 61 3.92 -8.19 0.93
N GLN A 62 2.61 -8.32 0.77
CA GLN A 62 1.62 -7.65 1.62
C GLN A 62 1.81 -8.04 3.09
N LYS A 63 1.88 -9.34 3.40
CA LYS A 63 2.12 -9.83 4.77
C LYS A 63 3.42 -9.29 5.36
N ARG A 64 4.53 -9.41 4.62
CA ARG A 64 5.83 -8.87 5.03
C ARG A 64 5.77 -7.36 5.33
N LYS A 65 5.08 -6.58 4.49
CA LYS A 65 4.91 -5.13 4.71
C LYS A 65 4.00 -4.81 5.89
N MET A 66 2.94 -5.59 6.12
CA MET A 66 2.04 -5.40 7.27
C MET A 66 2.76 -5.64 8.59
N GLU A 67 3.51 -6.74 8.69
CA GLU A 67 4.34 -7.05 9.87
C GLU A 67 5.35 -5.93 10.15
N LEU A 68 6.03 -5.44 9.10
CA LEU A 68 6.99 -4.35 9.23
C LEU A 68 6.32 -3.03 9.65
N ARG A 69 5.10 -2.73 9.16
CA ARG A 69 4.32 -1.56 9.60
C ARG A 69 3.93 -1.67 11.08
N GLN A 70 3.57 -2.86 11.54
CA GLN A 70 3.25 -3.11 12.94
C GLN A 70 4.48 -2.93 13.84
N LEU A 71 5.64 -3.46 13.43
CA LEU A 71 6.90 -3.34 14.16
C LEU A 71 7.37 -1.88 14.33
N TYR A 72 7.13 -1.03 13.33
CA TYR A 72 7.47 0.41 13.34
C TYR A 72 6.28 1.32 13.66
N LYS A 73 5.20 0.77 14.23
CA LYS A 73 4.05 1.57 14.67
C LYS A 73 4.50 2.53 15.77
N ASN A 74 4.08 3.79 15.68
CA ASN A 74 4.36 4.88 16.63
C ASN A 74 5.83 5.25 16.88
N LYS A 75 6.80 4.52 16.31
CA LYS A 75 8.22 4.91 16.37
C LYS A 75 8.45 6.23 15.63
N LYS A 76 9.18 7.15 16.25
CA LYS A 76 9.55 8.46 15.69
C LYS A 76 10.23 8.32 14.34
N PHE A 77 11.22 7.43 14.25
CA PHE A 77 11.95 7.14 13.03
C PHE A 77 11.44 5.86 12.38
N LYS A 78 11.09 5.97 11.10
CA LYS A 78 10.68 4.83 10.26
C LYS A 78 11.57 4.78 9.02
N PRO A 79 11.85 3.57 8.51
CA PRO A 79 12.46 3.37 7.19
C PRO A 79 11.75 4.17 6.09
N TYR A 80 12.50 4.73 5.14
CA TYR A 80 11.97 5.59 4.06
C TYR A 80 10.84 4.91 3.25
N ASN A 81 10.95 3.60 3.03
CA ASN A 81 9.97 2.79 2.31
C ASN A 81 8.61 2.62 3.05
N LEU A 82 8.52 2.94 4.34
CA LEU A 82 7.28 2.92 5.12
C LEU A 82 6.64 4.31 5.26
N ARG A 83 7.39 5.38 4.96
CA ARG A 83 6.88 6.75 5.01
C ARG A 83 5.86 6.98 3.91
N LYS A 84 4.94 7.93 4.12
CA LYS A 84 3.94 8.32 3.11
C LYS A 84 4.66 8.88 1.88
N LYS A 85 4.31 8.39 0.69
CA LYS A 85 4.85 8.91 -0.58
C LYS A 85 4.23 10.29 -0.85
N LEU A 86 5.06 11.32 -0.75
CA LEU A 86 4.73 12.73 -1.01
C LEU A 86 5.82 13.35 -1.89
N THR A 87 5.54 14.45 -2.57
CA THR A 87 6.57 15.23 -3.29
C THR A 87 7.56 15.85 -2.30
N LYS A 88 8.77 16.16 -2.75
CA LYS A 88 9.81 16.79 -1.91
C LYS A 88 9.31 18.11 -1.30
N SER A 89 8.70 18.98 -2.12
CA SER A 89 8.10 20.25 -1.67
C SER A 89 7.08 20.04 -0.54
N LYS A 90 6.13 19.09 -0.68
CA LYS A 90 5.15 18.78 0.37
C LYS A 90 5.77 18.24 1.66
N ARG A 91 6.93 17.56 1.60
CA ARG A 91 7.63 17.06 2.80
C ARG A 91 8.38 18.15 3.56
N LEU A 92 8.87 19.16 2.86
CA LEU A 92 9.60 20.30 3.45
C LEU A 92 8.66 21.37 4.02
N GLN A 93 7.42 21.41 3.54
CA GLN A 93 6.42 22.37 3.99
C GLN A 93 6.07 22.18 5.47
N LEU A 94 5.81 23.29 6.17
CA LEU A 94 5.28 23.29 7.54
C LEU A 94 3.96 22.52 7.64
N SER A 95 3.76 21.83 8.76
CA SER A 95 2.49 21.17 9.05
C SER A 95 1.35 22.19 9.20
N PRO A 96 0.08 21.82 8.93
CA PRO A 96 -1.05 22.72 9.07
C PRO A 96 -1.16 23.35 10.47
N LYS A 97 -0.85 22.58 11.52
CA LYS A 97 -0.81 23.08 12.91
C LYS A 97 0.28 24.13 13.11
N GLN A 98 1.46 23.95 12.53
CA GLN A 98 2.53 24.93 12.59
C GLN A 98 2.17 26.20 11.82
N LYS A 99 1.53 26.07 10.65
CA LYS A 99 1.07 27.24 9.88
C LYS A 99 -0.03 28.03 10.59
N ALA A 100 -0.94 27.33 11.27
CA ALA A 100 -2.02 27.95 12.03
C ALA A 100 -1.59 28.43 13.42
N ALA A 101 -0.35 28.15 13.85
CA ALA A 101 0.14 28.57 15.15
C ALA A 101 0.26 30.09 15.18
N MET A 102 -0.64 30.73 15.93
CA MET A 102 -0.63 32.16 16.18
C MET A 102 0.18 32.47 17.43
N THR A 103 0.75 33.68 17.48
CA THR A 103 1.33 34.20 18.73
C THR A 103 0.24 34.32 19.80
N LEU A 104 0.63 34.28 21.08
CA LEU A 104 -0.32 34.39 22.20
C LEU A 104 -1.14 35.69 22.11
N ARG A 105 -0.50 36.80 21.74
CA ARG A 105 -1.14 38.10 21.51
C ARG A 105 -2.21 38.04 20.42
N GLN A 106 -1.87 37.47 19.25
CA GLN A 106 -2.80 37.35 18.14
C GLN A 106 -3.96 36.39 18.47
N LYS A 107 -3.68 35.27 19.17
CA LYS A 107 -4.71 34.34 19.63
C LYS A 107 -5.73 35.03 20.54
N LYS A 108 -5.28 35.81 21.52
CA LYS A 108 -6.17 36.60 22.39
C LYS A 108 -7.03 37.59 21.59
N LYS A 109 -6.43 38.30 20.63
CA LYS A 109 -7.17 39.23 19.75
C LYS A 109 -8.29 38.52 18.97
N VAL A 110 -7.97 37.38 18.34
CA VAL A 110 -8.94 36.58 17.56
C VAL A 110 -10.03 35.99 18.46
N GLN A 111 -9.69 35.55 19.67
CA GLN A 111 -10.66 35.06 20.65
C GLN A 111 -11.63 36.15 21.11
N ASN A 112 -11.12 37.36 21.35
CA ASN A 112 -11.93 38.48 21.81
C ASN A 112 -12.83 39.05 20.70
N PHE A 113 -12.31 39.15 19.47
CA PHE A 113 -13.02 39.73 18.32
C PHE A 113 -13.07 38.74 17.15
N PRO A 114 -13.86 37.67 17.25
CA PRO A 114 -14.05 36.75 16.14
C PRO A 114 -14.84 37.44 15.02
N GLN A 115 -14.62 37.02 13.77
CA GLN A 115 -15.43 37.47 12.65
C GLN A 115 -16.87 36.99 12.83
N ARG A 116 -17.75 37.90 13.23
CA ARG A 116 -19.18 37.62 13.39
C ARG A 116 -19.87 37.73 12.03
N LYS A 117 -20.84 36.85 11.78
CA LYS A 117 -21.77 37.01 10.66
C LYS A 117 -22.89 37.95 11.12
N TYR A 118 -23.15 38.99 10.35
CA TYR A 118 -24.26 39.90 10.59
C TYR A 118 -25.00 40.16 9.27
N LEU A 119 -26.31 40.37 9.36
CA LEU A 119 -27.16 40.76 8.25
C LEU A 119 -27.36 42.28 8.33
N VAL A 120 -27.10 42.99 7.25
CA VAL A 120 -27.41 44.42 7.13
C VAL A 120 -28.77 44.53 6.47
N VAL A 121 -29.75 45.07 7.19
CA VAL A 121 -31.10 45.30 6.67
C VAL A 121 -31.28 46.80 6.52
N HIS A 122 -31.72 47.25 5.34
CA HIS A 122 -32.13 48.64 5.13
C HIS A 122 -33.47 48.87 5.80
N LYS A 123 -33.56 49.90 6.65
CA LYS A 123 -34.83 50.40 7.17
C LYS A 123 -35.39 51.40 6.16
N GLU A 124 -36.63 51.17 5.75
CA GLU A 124 -37.49 52.14 5.05
C GLU A 124 -37.84 53.31 5.96
#